data_AF-L0FB47-F1
#
_entry.id   AF-L0FB47-F1
#
_cell.length_a   1.000
_cell.length_b   1.000
_cell.length_c   1.000
_cell.angle_alpha   90.00
_cell.angle_beta   90.00
_cell.angle_gamma   90.00
#
_symmetry.space_group_name_H-M   'P 1'
#
loop_
_entity.id
_entity.type
_entity.pdbx_description
1 polymer ?
#
loop_
_entity_poly.entity_id
_entity_poly.type
_entity_poly.pdbx_seq_one_letter_code
_entity_poly.pdbx_strand_id
1 'polypeptide(L)' 'MHLSHPTPLQNIMESKTCSRRGILLPFNSYSSHKKDAQHCIFCDTTFPLRNFKGKAVCPTCSQNILKLFLEREVR' A
#
# COMPACT_ATOMS: atom_id res chain seq x y z
N MET A 1 49.10 18.52 28.04
CA MET A 1 47.98 18.47 27.08
C MET A 1 48.38 17.51 25.97
N HIS A 2 47.59 16.45 25.80
CA HIS A 2 47.75 15.46 24.73
C HIS A 2 47.71 16.14 23.35
N LEU A 3 48.55 15.68 22.41
CA LEU A 3 48.07 15.30 21.08
C LEU A 3 49.12 14.45 20.34
N SER A 4 48.90 13.15 20.40
CA SER A 4 49.45 12.12 19.52
C SER A 4 48.81 12.21 18.13
N HIS A 5 49.59 12.16 17.05
CA HIS A 5 49.11 11.60 15.78
C HIS A 5 50.22 10.82 15.05
N PRO A 6 50.05 9.50 14.85
CA PRO A 6 50.95 8.65 14.09
C PRO A 6 50.72 8.72 12.55
N THR A 7 51.72 8.19 11.84
CA THR A 7 52.02 8.15 10.40
C THR A 7 50.88 7.89 9.41
N PRO A 8 51.01 8.33 8.13
CA PRO A 8 50.04 8.02 7.08
C PRO A 8 50.13 6.54 6.69
N LEU A 9 49.03 5.79 6.85
CA LEU A 9 48.87 4.46 6.27
C LEU A 9 48.62 4.60 4.76
N GLN A 10 49.67 4.39 3.96
CA GLN A 10 49.56 4.19 2.52
C GLN A 10 49.96 2.77 2.15
N ASN A 11 49.03 1.82 2.22
CA ASN A 11 49.01 0.66 1.32
C ASN A 11 47.84 -0.25 1.63
N ILE A 12 46.68 0.00 1.03
CA ILE A 12 45.75 -1.05 0.63
C ILE A 12 45.02 -0.54 -0.62
N MET A 13 45.63 -0.70 -1.80
CA MET A 13 44.88 -0.64 -3.06
C MET A 13 44.12 -1.97 -3.19
N GLU A 14 43.07 -2.10 -2.40
CA GLU A 14 42.11 -3.19 -2.48
C GLU A 14 41.35 -3.04 -3.80
N SER A 15 41.69 -3.91 -4.74
CA SER A 15 40.92 -4.15 -5.96
C SER A 15 39.46 -4.46 -5.60
N LYS A 16 38.62 -3.42 -5.55
CA LYS A 16 37.16 -3.58 -5.45
C LYS A 16 36.66 -4.18 -6.75
N THR A 17 36.64 -5.50 -6.77
CA THR A 17 35.92 -6.31 -7.73
C THR A 17 34.54 -5.69 -7.98
N CYS A 18 34.25 -5.34 -9.23
CA CYS A 18 32.93 -4.93 -9.65
C CYS A 18 32.01 -6.15 -9.65
N SER A 19 31.59 -6.59 -8.47
CA SER A 19 30.55 -7.59 -8.31
C SER A 19 29.22 -6.87 -8.18
N ARG A 20 28.69 -6.34 -9.30
CA ARG A 20 27.27 -5.95 -9.37
C ARG A 20 26.43 -7.23 -9.45
N ARG A 21 26.37 -7.97 -8.34
CA ARG A 21 25.41 -9.05 -8.15
C ARG A 21 24.05 -8.41 -7.93
N GLY A 22 23.28 -8.31 -9.00
CA GLY A 22 21.87 -8.02 -8.92
C GLY A 22 21.05 -9.29 -8.65
N ILE A 23 19.94 -9.08 -7.95
CA ILE A 23 18.67 -9.80 -8.04
C ILE A 23 18.54 -11.11 -7.26
N LEU A 24 17.66 -11.07 -6.26
CA LEU A 24 16.37 -11.77 -6.30
C LEU A 24 15.46 -11.10 -5.28
N LEU A 25 14.47 -10.33 -5.75
CA LEU A 25 13.34 -9.97 -4.90
C LEU A 25 12.46 -11.22 -4.85
N PRO A 26 12.34 -11.90 -3.70
CA PRO A 26 11.27 -12.86 -3.56
C PRO A 26 9.99 -12.05 -3.65
N PHE A 27 9.28 -12.18 -4.77
CA PHE A 27 7.84 -12.10 -4.72
C PHE A 27 7.42 -13.32 -3.92
N ASN A 28 7.55 -13.22 -2.59
CA ASN A 28 6.67 -13.96 -1.73
C ASN A 28 5.30 -13.65 -2.31
N SER A 29 4.68 -14.67 -2.87
CA SER A 29 3.28 -14.68 -3.18
C SER A 29 2.60 -14.46 -1.84
N TYR A 30 2.56 -13.20 -1.40
CA TYR A 30 1.41 -12.70 -0.70
C TYR A 30 0.32 -13.08 -1.67
N SER A 31 -0.35 -14.18 -1.33
CA SER A 31 -1.64 -14.53 -1.83
C SER A 31 -2.43 -13.24 -1.71
N SER A 32 -2.36 -12.41 -2.74
CA SER A 32 -3.39 -11.48 -3.07
C SER A 32 -4.55 -12.41 -3.35
N HIS A 33 -5.23 -12.79 -2.26
CA HIS A 33 -6.66 -12.65 -2.26
C HIS A 33 -6.85 -11.30 -2.91
N LYS A 34 -7.10 -11.32 -4.23
CA LYS A 34 -7.71 -10.22 -4.95
C LYS A 34 -8.97 -10.03 -4.14
N LYS A 35 -8.89 -9.19 -3.09
CA LYS A 35 -10.06 -8.69 -2.42
C LYS A 35 -10.70 -7.96 -3.57
N ASP A 36 -11.70 -8.60 -4.17
CA ASP A 36 -12.46 -8.03 -5.26
C ASP A 36 -12.68 -6.57 -4.88
N ALA A 37 -12.31 -5.68 -5.81
CA ALA A 37 -12.39 -4.25 -5.55
C ALA A 37 -13.75 -4.01 -4.91
N GLN A 38 -13.76 -3.44 -3.70
CA GLN A 38 -15.05 -3.20 -3.06
C GLN A 38 -15.79 -2.16 -3.91
N HIS A 39 -17.09 -2.36 -4.06
CA HIS A 39 -17.97 -1.44 -4.77
C HIS A 39 -19.06 -0.96 -3.80
N CYS A 40 -19.57 0.25 -4.00
CA CYS A 40 -20.72 0.75 -3.27
C CYS A 40 -21.94 -0.13 -3.55
N ILE A 41 -22.59 -0.67 -2.52
CA ILE A 41 -23.81 -1.52 -2.63
C ILE A 41 -25.01 -0.85 -3.34
N PHE A 42 -24.96 0.47 -3.55
CA PHE A 42 -26.05 1.22 -4.15
C PHE A 42 -25.76 1.74 -5.56
N CYS A 43 -24.50 2.01 -5.91
CA CYS A 43 -24.15 2.73 -7.15
C CYS A 43 -22.84 2.28 -7.81
N ASP A 44 -22.26 1.17 -7.34
CA ASP A 44 -21.05 0.53 -7.90
C ASP A 44 -19.77 1.38 -7.95
N THR A 45 -19.75 2.57 -7.33
CA THR A 45 -18.52 3.35 -7.18
C THR A 45 -17.47 2.56 -6.39
N THR A 46 -16.21 2.54 -6.86
CA THR A 46 -15.10 1.79 -6.26
C THR A 46 -14.27 2.62 -5.27
N PHE A 47 -14.30 3.95 -5.36
CA PHE A 47 -13.59 4.84 -4.44
C PHE A 47 -14.19 6.26 -4.47
N PRO A 48 -14.25 6.99 -3.34
CA PRO A 48 -13.97 6.56 -1.97
C PRO A 48 -15.11 5.71 -1.39
N LEU A 49 -14.76 4.71 -0.56
CA LEU A 49 -15.71 3.83 0.12
C LEU A 49 -15.52 3.87 1.63
N ARG A 50 -16.63 3.71 2.36
CA ARG A 50 -16.68 3.58 3.82
C ARG A 50 -17.45 2.34 4.20
N ASN A 51 -17.12 1.77 5.36
CA ASN A 51 -17.90 0.68 5.93
C ASN A 51 -19.14 1.24 6.64
N PHE A 52 -20.32 0.81 6.21
CA PHE A 52 -21.60 1.08 6.85
C PHE A 52 -22.30 -0.25 7.14
N LYS A 53 -22.49 -0.60 8.42
CA LYS A 53 -23.05 -1.89 8.87
C LYS A 53 -22.39 -3.12 8.18
N GLY A 54 -21.07 -3.09 7.99
CA GLY A 54 -20.33 -4.18 7.35
C GLY A 54 -20.47 -4.25 5.81
N LYS A 55 -21.05 -3.23 5.18
CA LYS A 55 -21.12 -3.09 3.71
C LYS A 55 -20.30 -1.89 3.25
N ALA A 56 -19.72 -1.98 2.05
CA ALA A 56 -19.05 -0.86 1.41
C ALA A 56 -20.08 0.11 0.80
N VAL A 57 -20.00 1.38 1.19
CA VAL A 57 -20.91 2.45 0.75
C VAL A 57 -20.10 3.72 0.46
N CYS A 58 -20.36 4.38 -0.67
CA CYS A 58 -19.71 5.66 -0.98
C CYS A 58 -20.33 6.81 -0.14
N PRO A 59 -19.62 7.94 0.07
CA PRO A 59 -20.11 9.06 0.87
C PRO A 59 -21.49 9.57 0.42
N THR A 60 -21.71 9.68 -0.90
CA THR A 60 -22.97 10.16 -1.48
C THR A 60 -24.15 9.28 -1.11
N CYS A 61 -24.02 7.96 -1.25
CA CYS A 61 -25.08 7.02 -0.89
C CYS A 61 -25.26 6.91 0.62
N SER A 62 -24.19 7.06 1.41
CA SER A 62 -24.29 7.08 2.87
C SER A 62 -25.09 8.28 3.38
N GLN A 63 -24.95 9.45 2.76
CA GLN A 63 -25.69 10.66 3.13
C GLN A 63 -27.17 10.58 2.72
N ASN A 64 -27.45 9.96 1.58
CA ASN A 64 -28.79 9.86 1.01
C ASN A 64 -29.49 8.54 1.35
N ILE A 65 -29.04 7.83 2.39
CA ILE A 65 -29.48 6.45 2.62
C ILE A 65 -30.99 6.34 2.86
N LEU A 66 -31.58 7.33 3.54
CA LEU A 66 -33.03 7.40 3.77
C LEU A 66 -33.81 7.51 2.45
N LYS A 67 -33.32 8.32 1.50
CA LYS A 67 -33.92 8.46 0.18
C LYS A 67 -33.84 7.16 -0.63
N LEU A 68 -32.68 6.48 -0.56
CA LEU A 68 -32.45 5.21 -1.25
C LEU A 68 -33.36 4.07 -0.73
N PHE A 69 -33.75 4.10 0.55
CA PHE A 69 -34.70 3.14 1.10
C PHE A 69 -36.14 3.42 0.68
N LEU A 70 -36.55 4.70 0.63
CA LEU A 70 -37.90 5.10 0.22
C LEU A 70 -38.18 4.80 -1.26
N GLU A 71 -37.17 4.86 -2.13
CA GLU A 71 -37.33 4.58 -3.57
C GLU A 71 -37.35 3.07 -3.91
N ARG A 72 -36.96 2.19 -2.98
CA ARG A 72 -36.94 0.73 -3.19
C ARG A 72 -38.20 -0.01 -2.76
N GLU A 73 -39.14 0.65 -2.08
CA GLU A 73 -40.38 0.04 -1.58
C GLU A 73 -41.51 -0.06 -2.64
N VAL A 74 -41.20 0.26 -3.91
CA VAL A 74 -42.14 0.23 -5.05
C VAL A 74 -41.67 -0.73 -6.15
N ARG A 75 -41.09 -1.88 -5.78
CA ARG A 75 -40.84 -2.99 -6.71
C ARG A 75 -41.12 -4.34 -6.08
#